data_AF-A0A1F6H685-F1
#
_entry.id   AF-A0A1F6H685-F1
#
_cell.length_a   1.000
_cell.length_b   1.000
_cell.length_c   1.000
_cell.angle_alpha   90.00
_cell.angle_beta   90.00
_cell.angle_gamma   90.00
#
_symmetry.space_group_name_H-M   'P 1'
#
loop_
_entity.id
_entity.type
_entity.pdbx_description
1 polymer ?
#
loop_
_entity_poly.entity_id
_entity_poly.type
_entity_poly.pdbx_seq_one_letter_code
_entity_poly.pdbx_strand_id
1 'polypeptide(L)'
;MTPSSKNTFENGFFWNNYKSIESDFLRFLEYAPYYKSNLKMYSPKLTGFLLQTGGYIDSAFKEMANYFRFKTYKLKKVKKKIVTKRIKKEDTITNVVDAFCILEILYSLSTNNGGHLIAKLDFGDKELYPFKDFSSSQFISPTWWSAYNEVKHEYSLHYRKASLNNVLEALAGAFLLNVTHYPSIKLLWQLGYLKTGGKAGEGFTEMNLEERFLDLYIQGAVPDLKPLNIGIRVETPLYIYMHE
;
A
#
# COMPACT_ATOMS: atom_id res chain seq x y z
N MET A 1 -31.41 4.09 -8.57
CA MET A 1 -30.03 3.75 -8.18
C MET A 1 -29.79 4.32 -6.79
N THR A 2 -29.79 3.50 -5.75
CA THR A 2 -29.39 3.94 -4.41
C THR A 2 -27.92 4.39 -4.45
N PRO A 3 -27.53 5.44 -3.72
CA PRO A 3 -26.12 5.76 -3.57
C PRO A 3 -25.48 4.56 -2.89
N SER A 4 -24.68 3.78 -3.62
CA SER A 4 -23.95 2.67 -3.02
C SER A 4 -23.12 3.24 -1.88
N SER A 5 -23.23 2.68 -0.68
CA SER A 5 -22.37 3.02 0.44
C SER A 5 -20.92 3.09 -0.04
N LYS A 6 -20.28 4.25 0.12
CA LYS A 6 -18.85 4.45 -0.19
C LYS A 6 -18.05 3.24 0.31
N ASN A 7 -17.10 2.76 -0.50
CA ASN A 7 -16.22 1.67 -0.04
C ASN A 7 -15.33 2.15 1.13
N THR A 8 -14.64 1.22 1.80
CA THR A 8 -13.86 1.48 3.01
C THR A 8 -12.68 2.42 2.77
N PHE A 9 -12.17 2.49 1.54
CA PHE A 9 -11.19 3.53 1.14
C PHE A 9 -11.86 4.90 0.96
N GLU A 10 -13.00 4.97 0.27
CA GLU A 10 -13.74 6.22 -0.01
C GLU A 10 -14.32 6.88 1.24
N ASN A 11 -14.65 6.10 2.28
CA ASN A 11 -15.12 6.63 3.56
C ASN A 11 -13.97 6.96 4.54
N GLY A 12 -12.72 6.68 4.16
CA GLY A 12 -11.52 7.02 4.92
C GLY A 12 -11.17 6.11 6.08
N PHE A 13 -11.85 4.97 6.25
CA PHE A 13 -11.53 4.01 7.30
C PHE A 13 -10.09 3.49 7.18
N PHE A 14 -9.66 3.08 5.98
CA PHE A 14 -8.29 2.62 5.75
C PHE A 14 -7.25 3.71 6.08
N TRP A 15 -7.45 4.94 5.59
CA TRP A 15 -6.53 6.04 5.89
C TRP A 15 -6.46 6.36 7.39
N ASN A 16 -7.60 6.41 8.08
CA ASN A 16 -7.64 6.69 9.51
C ASN A 16 -7.01 5.57 10.34
N ASN A 17 -7.23 4.31 9.96
CA ASN A 17 -6.62 3.16 10.62
C ASN A 17 -5.10 3.17 10.43
N TYR A 18 -4.63 3.42 9.20
CA TYR A 18 -3.20 3.60 8.91
C TYR A 18 -2.56 4.69 9.79
N LYS A 19 -3.15 5.89 9.85
CA LYS A 19 -2.64 7.00 10.70
C LYS A 19 -2.59 6.62 12.18
N SER A 20 -3.56 5.85 12.67
CA SER A 20 -3.58 5.36 14.05
C SER A 20 -2.39 4.42 14.32
N ILE A 21 -2.16 3.44 13.44
CA ILE A 21 -1.02 2.52 13.55
C ILE A 21 0.31 3.29 13.47
N GLU A 22 0.43 4.22 12.53
CA GLU A 22 1.62 5.06 12.38
C GLU A 22 1.91 5.88 13.63
N SER A 23 0.89 6.55 14.19
CA SER A 23 1.04 7.33 15.42
C SER A 23 1.48 6.47 16.61
N ASP A 24 0.93 5.27 16.75
CA ASP A 24 1.35 4.34 17.81
C ASP A 24 2.79 3.85 17.61
N PHE A 25 3.17 3.58 16.36
CA PHE A 25 4.51 3.13 16.03
C PHE A 25 5.55 4.23 16.23
N LEU A 26 5.24 5.48 15.88
CA LEU A 26 6.11 6.64 16.16
C LEU A 26 6.35 6.80 17.66
N ARG A 27 5.30 6.68 18.50
CA ARG A 27 5.46 6.68 19.96
C ARG A 27 6.34 5.53 20.44
N PHE A 28 6.32 4.37 19.78
CA PHE A 28 7.24 3.27 20.10
C PHE A 28 8.69 3.61 19.71
N LEU A 29 8.89 4.26 18.56
CA LEU A 29 10.22 4.67 18.10
C LEU A 29 10.90 5.68 19.05
N GLU A 30 10.14 6.47 19.82
CA GLU A 30 10.71 7.33 20.88
C GLU A 30 11.49 6.52 21.95
N TYR A 31 11.06 5.30 22.24
CA TYR A 31 11.73 4.41 23.20
C TYR A 31 12.74 3.47 22.54
N ALA A 32 12.45 3.05 21.31
CA ALA A 32 13.28 2.13 20.54
C ALA A 32 13.53 2.69 19.14
N PRO A 33 14.46 3.66 19.00
CA PRO A 33 14.70 4.32 17.72
C PRO A 33 15.20 3.34 16.67
N TYR A 34 15.04 3.70 15.40
CA TYR A 34 15.43 2.89 14.27
C TYR A 34 16.95 2.90 14.06
N TYR A 35 17.66 2.19 14.93
CA TYR A 35 19.08 1.92 14.80
C TYR A 35 19.35 0.60 14.10
N LYS A 36 20.50 0.50 13.42
CA LYS A 36 20.98 -0.77 12.83
C LYS A 36 21.03 -1.90 13.85
N SER A 37 21.37 -1.60 15.11
CA SER A 37 21.37 -2.54 16.24
C SER A 37 19.97 -3.00 16.64
N ASN A 38 18.95 -2.16 16.45
CA ASN A 38 17.56 -2.42 16.85
C ASN A 38 16.72 -3.09 15.75
N LEU A 39 17.21 -3.19 14.51
CA LEU A 39 16.42 -3.72 13.38
C LEU A 39 15.81 -5.10 13.63
N LYS A 40 16.54 -5.96 14.37
CA LYS A 40 16.12 -7.33 14.71
C LYS A 40 15.48 -7.44 16.09
N MET A 41 15.37 -6.33 16.85
CA MET A 41 14.65 -6.34 18.12
C MET A 41 13.19 -6.71 17.86
N TYR A 42 12.62 -7.47 18.78
CA TYR A 42 11.22 -7.84 18.80
C TYR A 42 10.66 -7.54 20.20
N SER A 43 9.36 -7.32 20.28
CA SER A 43 8.65 -7.12 21.55
C SER A 43 7.17 -7.50 21.36
N PRO A 44 6.41 -7.77 22.42
CA PRO A 44 4.97 -7.99 22.29
C PRO A 44 4.25 -6.84 21.58
N LYS A 45 4.74 -5.60 21.74
CA LYS A 45 4.19 -4.42 21.06
C LYS A 45 4.47 -4.46 19.56
N LEU A 46 5.68 -4.82 19.13
CA LEU A 46 6.02 -5.02 17.72
C LEU A 46 5.22 -6.17 17.10
N THR A 47 4.96 -7.24 17.85
CA THR A 47 4.07 -8.33 17.41
C THR A 47 2.64 -7.83 17.16
N GLY A 48 2.12 -7.00 18.06
CA GLY A 48 0.83 -6.34 17.88
C GLY A 48 0.79 -5.49 16.60
N PHE A 49 1.82 -4.66 16.37
CA PHE A 49 1.91 -3.85 15.15
C PHE A 49 1.99 -4.69 13.88
N LEU A 50 2.81 -5.75 13.86
CA LEU A 50 2.95 -6.61 12.69
C LEU A 50 1.62 -7.31 12.35
N LEU A 51 0.91 -7.83 13.36
CA LEU A 51 -0.38 -8.49 13.17
C LEU A 51 -1.46 -7.51 12.70
N GLN A 52 -1.53 -6.33 13.31
CA GLN A 52 -2.49 -5.29 12.94
C GLN A 52 -2.25 -4.80 11.51
N THR A 53 -1.00 -4.52 11.16
CA THR A 53 -0.63 -4.02 9.82
C THR A 53 -0.77 -5.10 8.75
N GLY A 54 -0.40 -6.35 9.05
CA GLY A 54 -0.60 -7.46 8.12
C GLY A 54 -2.08 -7.73 7.85
N GLY A 55 -2.92 -7.73 8.89
CA GLY A 55 -4.38 -7.86 8.75
C GLY A 55 -5.03 -6.70 7.99
N TYR A 56 -4.51 -5.48 8.19
CA TYR A 56 -4.87 -4.31 7.39
C TYR A 56 -4.60 -4.56 5.90
N ILE A 57 -3.39 -5.01 5.54
CA ILE A 57 -3.00 -5.22 4.14
C ILE A 57 -3.78 -6.39 3.51
N ASP A 58 -4.00 -7.47 4.25
CA ASP A 58 -4.84 -8.60 3.86
C ASP A 58 -6.25 -8.13 3.43
N SER A 59 -6.82 -7.19 4.18
CA SER A 59 -8.16 -6.65 3.94
C SER A 59 -8.15 -5.63 2.79
N ALA A 60 -7.18 -4.72 2.79
CA ALA A 60 -6.97 -3.72 1.75
C ALA A 60 -6.81 -4.37 0.37
N PHE A 61 -5.97 -5.40 0.25
CA PHE A 61 -5.76 -6.11 -1.01
C PHE A 61 -7.06 -6.68 -1.58
N LYS A 62 -7.85 -7.36 -0.74
CA LYS A 62 -9.13 -7.94 -1.18
C LYS A 62 -10.11 -6.85 -1.62
N GLU A 63 -10.21 -5.75 -0.89
CA GLU A 63 -11.12 -4.67 -1.26
C GLU A 63 -10.67 -3.97 -2.57
N MET A 64 -9.39 -3.61 -2.67
CA MET A 64 -8.80 -2.98 -3.86
C MET A 64 -9.03 -3.85 -5.10
N ALA A 65 -8.79 -5.16 -5.01
CA ALA A 65 -8.95 -6.08 -6.13
C ALA A 65 -10.42 -6.24 -6.56
N ASN A 66 -11.38 -5.98 -5.65
CA ASN A 66 -12.81 -6.03 -5.95
C ASN A 66 -13.41 -4.66 -6.32
N TYR A 67 -12.59 -3.61 -6.46
CA TYR A 67 -13.05 -2.29 -6.88
C TYR A 67 -13.83 -2.39 -8.20
N PHE A 68 -15.05 -1.86 -8.22
CA PHE A 68 -16.04 -2.14 -9.27
C PHE A 68 -15.55 -1.78 -10.67
N ARG A 69 -14.71 -0.75 -10.82
CA ARG A 69 -14.16 -0.34 -12.12
C ARG A 69 -13.16 -1.33 -12.69
N PHE A 70 -12.62 -2.25 -11.88
CA PHE A 70 -11.79 -3.36 -12.36
C PHE A 70 -12.63 -4.54 -12.88
N LYS A 71 -13.91 -4.65 -12.50
CA LYS A 71 -14.81 -5.74 -12.96
C LYS A 71 -15.26 -5.58 -14.41
N THR A 72 -15.15 -4.39 -14.99
CA THR A 72 -15.36 -4.14 -16.42
C THR A 72 -14.20 -4.62 -17.29
N TYR A 73 -13.06 -4.94 -16.68
CA TYR A 73 -11.90 -5.45 -17.38
C TYR A 73 -11.96 -6.96 -17.50
N LYS A 74 -11.62 -7.49 -18.68
CA LYS A 74 -11.35 -8.92 -18.91
C LYS A 74 -10.04 -9.30 -18.22
N LEU A 75 -9.95 -9.09 -16.91
CA LEU A 75 -8.87 -9.56 -16.08
C LEU A 75 -8.90 -11.09 -16.17
N LYS A 76 -7.81 -11.64 -16.66
CA LYS A 76 -7.62 -13.07 -16.81
C LYS A 76 -7.16 -13.59 -15.45
N LYS A 77 -7.88 -14.53 -14.83
CA LYS A 77 -7.50 -15.19 -13.56
C LYS A 77 -6.05 -15.64 -13.65
N VAL A 78 -5.31 -15.34 -12.60
CA VAL A 78 -3.93 -15.76 -12.41
C VAL A 78 -3.96 -17.13 -11.73
N LYS A 79 -3.61 -18.19 -12.47
CA LYS A 79 -3.30 -19.51 -11.88
C LYS A 79 -1.87 -19.86 -12.28
N LYS A 80 -0.99 -20.11 -11.30
CA LYS A 80 0.42 -20.46 -11.55
C LYS A 80 1.08 -19.55 -12.60
N LYS A 81 0.81 -18.24 -12.55
CA LYS A 81 1.32 -17.22 -13.49
C LYS A 81 0.91 -17.42 -14.98
N ILE A 82 -0.18 -18.12 -15.27
CA ILE A 82 -0.81 -18.13 -16.61
C ILE A 82 -2.28 -17.73 -16.50
N VAL A 83 -2.62 -16.72 -17.29
CA VAL A 83 -3.96 -16.36 -17.77
C VAL A 83 -4.71 -17.62 -18.22
N THR A 84 -5.60 -18.19 -17.40
CA THR A 84 -6.29 -19.44 -17.82
C THR A 84 -7.80 -19.47 -17.63
N LYS A 85 -8.41 -18.54 -16.88
CA LYS A 85 -9.88 -18.37 -16.89
C LYS A 85 -10.27 -16.89 -16.85
N ARG A 86 -11.31 -16.51 -17.57
CA ARG A 86 -11.92 -15.17 -17.46
C ARG A 86 -12.44 -14.97 -16.02
N ILE A 87 -12.07 -13.88 -15.35
CA ILE A 87 -12.82 -13.39 -14.19
C ILE A 87 -14.17 -12.94 -14.73
N LYS A 88 -15.26 -13.54 -14.25
CA LYS A 88 -16.61 -13.08 -14.59
C LYS A 88 -16.92 -11.80 -13.82
N LYS A 89 -17.81 -10.95 -14.34
CA LYS A 89 -18.24 -9.71 -13.67
C LYS A 89 -18.78 -9.96 -12.25
N GLU A 90 -19.32 -11.15 -12.00
CA GLU A 90 -19.83 -11.56 -10.68
C GLU A 90 -18.78 -12.15 -9.73
N ASP A 91 -17.55 -12.46 -10.19
CA ASP A 91 -16.54 -13.10 -9.34
C ASP A 91 -16.04 -12.09 -8.27
N THR A 92 -16.04 -12.52 -7.00
CA THR A 92 -15.42 -11.79 -5.89
C THR A 92 -14.08 -12.43 -5.54
N ILE A 93 -13.02 -11.63 -5.48
CA ILE A 93 -11.67 -12.08 -5.13
C ILE A 93 -11.54 -12.12 -3.61
N THR A 94 -11.43 -13.32 -3.05
CA THR A 94 -11.34 -13.53 -1.58
C THR A 94 -9.94 -13.96 -1.14
N ASN A 95 -9.15 -14.53 -2.05
CA ASN A 95 -7.79 -14.95 -1.81
C ASN A 95 -6.82 -13.76 -1.97
N VAL A 96 -5.96 -13.55 -0.98
CA VAL A 96 -5.03 -12.42 -0.96
C VAL A 96 -3.92 -12.52 -2.01
N VAL A 97 -3.48 -13.73 -2.37
CA VAL A 97 -2.47 -13.94 -3.41
C VAL A 97 -3.04 -13.59 -4.78
N ASP A 98 -4.28 -13.99 -5.05
CA ASP A 98 -4.98 -13.60 -6.28
C ASP A 98 -5.18 -12.08 -6.34
N ALA A 99 -5.56 -11.46 -5.22
CA ALA A 99 -5.68 -10.02 -5.11
C ALA A 99 -4.34 -9.33 -5.42
N PHE A 100 -3.26 -9.76 -4.78
CA PHE A 100 -1.93 -9.22 -5.03
C PHE A 100 -1.54 -9.32 -6.51
N CYS A 101 -1.72 -10.48 -7.15
CA CYS A 101 -1.34 -10.65 -8.56
C CYS A 101 -2.06 -9.67 -9.49
N ILE A 102 -3.32 -9.37 -9.19
CA ILE A 102 -4.09 -8.37 -9.94
C ILE A 102 -3.53 -6.97 -9.67
N LEU A 103 -3.29 -6.64 -8.40
CA LEU A 103 -2.76 -5.32 -8.02
C LEU A 103 -1.35 -5.07 -8.56
N GLU A 104 -0.53 -6.11 -8.69
CA GLU A 104 0.78 -6.03 -9.34
C GLU A 104 0.65 -5.64 -10.81
N ILE A 105 -0.31 -6.22 -11.54
CA ILE A 105 -0.58 -5.83 -12.93
C ILE A 105 -1.10 -4.39 -13.01
N LEU A 106 -1.95 -3.98 -12.06
CA LEU A 106 -2.63 -2.69 -12.09
C LEU A 106 -1.75 -1.52 -11.63
N TYR A 107 -0.91 -1.76 -10.63
CA TYR A 107 -0.20 -0.72 -9.90
C TYR A 107 1.30 -0.97 -9.81
N SER A 108 1.84 -2.05 -10.38
CA SER A 108 3.27 -2.40 -10.29
C SER A 108 3.82 -2.20 -8.87
N LEU A 109 3.15 -2.78 -7.87
CA LEU A 109 3.45 -2.55 -6.45
C LEU A 109 4.89 -2.95 -6.11
N SER A 110 5.46 -3.93 -6.80
CA SER A 110 6.86 -4.33 -6.64
C SER A 110 7.87 -3.20 -6.94
N THR A 111 7.48 -2.24 -7.78
CA THR A 111 8.26 -1.03 -8.11
C THR A 111 7.60 0.23 -7.55
N ASN A 112 6.79 0.10 -6.49
CA ASN A 112 6.06 1.21 -5.86
C ASN A 112 5.23 2.05 -6.84
N ASN A 113 4.62 1.42 -7.86
CA ASN A 113 3.91 2.13 -8.93
C ASN A 113 4.79 3.14 -9.68
N GLY A 114 6.11 2.94 -9.71
CA GLY A 114 7.08 3.85 -10.33
C GLY A 114 7.50 5.04 -9.44
N GLY A 115 6.96 5.15 -8.22
CA GLY A 115 7.30 6.21 -7.28
C GLY A 115 8.40 5.86 -6.28
N HIS A 116 8.84 6.88 -5.55
CA HIS A 116 9.77 6.79 -4.43
C HIS A 116 9.00 6.78 -3.11
N LEU A 117 9.20 5.72 -2.32
CA LEU A 117 8.65 5.60 -0.97
C LEU A 117 9.79 5.67 0.03
N ILE A 118 9.78 6.71 0.86
CA ILE A 118 10.87 7.04 1.78
C ILE A 118 10.32 7.04 3.21
N ALA A 119 11.00 6.34 4.12
CA ALA A 119 10.80 6.46 5.56
C ALA A 119 11.70 7.57 6.12
N LYS A 120 11.10 8.50 6.86
CA LYS A 120 11.78 9.59 7.58
C LYS A 120 12.21 9.09 8.95
N LEU A 121 13.51 8.92 9.15
CA LEU A 121 14.06 8.28 10.34
C LEU A 121 15.19 9.15 10.92
N ASP A 122 15.33 9.14 12.25
CA ASP A 122 16.29 9.98 12.98
C ASP A 122 17.75 9.84 12.52
N PHE A 123 18.10 8.73 11.88
CA PHE A 123 19.48 8.40 11.46
C PHE A 123 19.64 8.28 9.94
N GLY A 124 18.75 8.95 9.20
CA GLY A 124 18.79 9.04 7.76
C GLY A 124 17.58 8.37 7.12
N ASP A 125 17.10 9.03 6.09
CA ASP A 125 15.98 8.57 5.29
C ASP A 125 16.30 7.23 4.62
N LYS A 126 15.28 6.38 4.53
CA LYS A 126 15.40 5.04 3.94
C LYS A 126 14.35 4.86 2.84
N GLU A 127 14.80 4.65 1.61
CA GLU A 127 13.91 4.22 0.53
C GLU A 127 13.48 2.76 0.74
N LEU A 128 12.20 2.49 0.55
CA LEU A 128 11.57 1.20 0.84
C LEU A 128 10.79 0.69 -0.37
N TYR A 129 10.88 -0.61 -0.60
CA TYR A 129 10.10 -1.33 -1.62
C TYR A 129 9.39 -2.51 -0.95
N PRO A 130 8.28 -2.26 -0.22
CA PRO A 130 7.65 -3.25 0.65
C PRO A 130 7.14 -4.48 -0.10
N PHE A 131 6.89 -4.37 -1.42
CA PHE A 131 6.40 -5.47 -2.24
C PHE A 131 7.41 -5.97 -3.29
N LYS A 132 8.69 -5.56 -3.26
CA LYS A 132 9.71 -5.90 -4.28
C LYS A 132 9.81 -7.40 -4.57
N ASP A 133 9.73 -8.21 -3.52
CA ASP A 133 9.98 -9.65 -3.60
C ASP A 133 8.80 -10.40 -4.23
N PHE A 134 7.62 -9.76 -4.28
CA PHE A 134 6.45 -10.34 -4.93
C PHE A 134 6.55 -10.36 -6.48
N SER A 135 7.67 -9.93 -7.07
CA SER A 135 7.84 -9.85 -8.54
C SER A 135 7.87 -11.22 -9.25
N SER A 136 7.63 -11.18 -10.56
CA SER A 136 6.90 -12.20 -11.32
C SER A 136 7.67 -13.45 -11.78
N SER A 137 8.94 -13.68 -11.44
CA SER A 137 9.65 -14.92 -11.86
C SER A 137 9.51 -16.06 -10.85
N GLN A 138 9.62 -15.79 -9.56
CA GLN A 138 9.39 -16.73 -8.45
C GLN A 138 8.55 -15.99 -7.40
N PHE A 139 7.35 -16.48 -7.06
CA PHE A 139 6.49 -15.76 -6.10
C PHE A 139 7.13 -15.87 -4.70
N ILE A 140 7.98 -14.91 -4.37
CA ILE A 140 8.67 -14.84 -3.08
C ILE A 140 7.89 -13.83 -2.25
N SER A 141 7.32 -14.28 -1.13
CA SER A 141 6.71 -13.34 -0.20
C SER A 141 7.79 -12.43 0.40
N PRO A 142 7.57 -11.12 0.51
CA PRO A 142 8.45 -10.23 1.25
C PRO A 142 8.68 -10.75 2.67
N THR A 143 9.87 -10.45 3.19
CA THR A 143 10.29 -10.93 4.52
C THR A 143 9.27 -10.59 5.61
N TRP A 144 8.73 -9.37 5.59
CA TRP A 144 7.72 -8.94 6.56
C TRP A 144 6.38 -9.68 6.39
N TRP A 145 5.98 -10.04 5.17
CA TRP A 145 4.74 -10.79 4.91
C TRP A 145 4.85 -12.25 5.36
N SER A 146 6.01 -12.88 5.14
CA SER A 146 6.30 -14.21 5.69
C SER A 146 6.27 -14.16 7.22
N ALA A 147 6.97 -13.20 7.82
CA ALA A 147 6.97 -13.00 9.26
C ALA A 147 5.56 -12.81 9.82
N TYR A 148 4.73 -12.00 9.17
CA TYR A 148 3.34 -11.79 9.55
C TYR A 148 2.53 -13.09 9.53
N ASN A 149 2.58 -13.86 8.43
CA ASN A 149 1.80 -15.09 8.33
C ASN A 149 2.24 -16.14 9.34
N GLU A 150 3.55 -16.27 9.57
CA GLU A 150 4.07 -17.18 10.58
C GLU A 150 3.66 -16.79 12.00
N VAL A 151 3.74 -15.51 12.36
CA VAL A 151 3.26 -15.02 13.66
C VAL A 151 1.74 -15.21 13.81
N LYS A 152 0.98 -15.00 12.74
CA LYS A 152 -0.48 -15.18 12.72
C LYS A 152 -0.89 -16.63 12.97
N HIS A 153 -0.15 -17.60 12.43
CA HIS A 153 -0.50 -19.02 12.53
C HIS A 153 0.14 -19.71 13.75
N GLU A 154 1.38 -19.35 14.12
CA GLU A 154 2.14 -20.01 15.19
C GLU A 154 2.87 -18.98 16.07
N TYR A 155 2.11 -18.13 16.75
CA TYR A 155 2.61 -17.02 17.58
C TYR A 155 3.74 -17.43 18.54
N SER A 156 3.56 -18.52 19.30
CA SER A 156 4.51 -18.95 20.34
C SER A 156 5.89 -19.30 19.81
N LEU A 157 5.97 -19.76 18.55
CA LEU A 157 7.21 -20.14 17.89
C LEU A 157 7.83 -18.98 17.11
N HIS A 158 7.01 -18.04 16.64
CA HIS A 158 7.43 -17.05 15.65
C HIS A 158 7.36 -15.59 16.08
N TYR A 159 6.93 -15.26 17.30
CA TYR A 159 6.86 -13.87 17.79
C TYR A 159 8.14 -13.04 17.57
N ARG A 160 9.32 -13.67 17.56
CA ARG A 160 10.61 -13.01 17.29
C ARG A 160 10.75 -12.46 15.87
N LYS A 161 9.94 -12.95 14.93
CA LYS A 161 9.87 -12.45 13.55
C LYS A 161 9.13 -11.12 13.45
N ALA A 162 8.40 -10.71 14.49
CA ALA A 162 7.87 -9.36 14.61
C ALA A 162 8.96 -8.36 15.01
N SER A 163 9.92 -8.18 14.11
CA SER A 163 11.03 -7.28 14.30
C SER A 163 10.69 -5.83 13.96
N LEU A 164 11.47 -4.89 14.50
CA LEU A 164 11.35 -3.47 14.18
C LEU A 164 11.37 -3.21 12.66
N ASN A 165 12.28 -3.88 11.94
CA ASN A 165 12.35 -3.74 10.49
C ASN A 165 11.12 -4.29 9.76
N ASN A 166 10.59 -5.44 10.19
CA ASN A 166 9.40 -6.02 9.57
C ASN A 166 8.16 -5.16 9.79
N VAL A 167 8.02 -4.53 10.97
CA VAL A 167 6.93 -3.59 11.24
C VAL A 167 7.05 -2.34 10.36
N LEU A 168 8.26 -1.76 10.24
CA LEU A 168 8.49 -0.61 9.36
C LEU A 168 8.12 -0.94 7.91
N GLU A 169 8.62 -2.04 7.36
CA GLU A 169 8.32 -2.44 5.97
C GLU A 169 6.84 -2.77 5.75
N ALA A 170 6.19 -3.45 6.71
CA ALA A 170 4.76 -3.70 6.62
C ALA A 170 3.96 -2.39 6.61
N LEU A 171 4.29 -1.44 7.48
CA LEU A 171 3.58 -0.16 7.58
C LEU A 171 3.80 0.72 6.35
N ALA A 172 5.01 0.68 5.77
CA ALA A 172 5.30 1.27 4.46
C ALA A 172 4.40 0.66 3.36
N GLY A 173 4.19 -0.66 3.38
CA GLY A 173 3.23 -1.33 2.49
C GLY A 173 1.81 -0.80 2.66
N ALA A 174 1.32 -0.67 3.90
CA ALA A 174 -0.01 -0.13 4.18
C ALA A 174 -0.16 1.33 3.70
N PHE A 175 0.87 2.15 3.87
CA PHE A 175 0.91 3.51 3.34
C PHE A 175 0.82 3.51 1.80
N LEU A 176 1.65 2.70 1.15
CA LEU A 176 1.71 2.59 -0.31
C LEU A 176 0.34 2.28 -0.92
N LEU A 177 -0.46 1.40 -0.29
CA LEU A 177 -1.80 1.07 -0.76
C LEU A 177 -2.75 2.28 -0.75
N ASN A 178 -2.65 3.17 0.24
CA ASN A 178 -3.47 4.40 0.27
C ASN A 178 -3.05 5.37 -0.84
N VAL A 179 -1.75 5.54 -1.07
CA VAL A 179 -1.25 6.54 -2.03
C VAL A 179 -1.26 6.06 -3.49
N THR A 180 -1.58 4.77 -3.73
CA THR A 180 -1.69 4.18 -5.08
C THR A 180 -3.12 3.87 -5.48
N HIS A 181 -4.01 3.52 -4.53
CA HIS A 181 -5.37 3.12 -4.86
C HIS A 181 -6.25 4.33 -5.24
N TYR A 182 -6.86 4.32 -6.43
CA TYR A 182 -7.61 5.49 -6.94
C TYR A 182 -8.67 6.08 -6.00
N PRO A 183 -9.55 5.30 -5.36
CA PRO A 183 -10.53 5.87 -4.43
C PRO A 183 -9.87 6.52 -3.21
N SER A 184 -8.72 5.99 -2.77
CA SER A 184 -7.94 6.56 -1.68
C SER A 184 -7.20 7.83 -2.11
N ILE A 185 -6.59 7.84 -3.30
CA ILE A 185 -5.98 9.03 -3.90
C ILE A 185 -6.97 10.20 -3.96
N LYS A 186 -8.20 9.94 -4.43
CA LYS A 186 -9.25 10.97 -4.47
C LYS A 186 -9.58 11.49 -3.07
N LEU A 187 -9.75 10.59 -2.09
CA LEU A 187 -10.00 10.99 -0.71
C LEU A 187 -8.84 11.82 -0.14
N LEU A 188 -7.59 11.40 -0.33
CA LEU A 188 -6.41 12.09 0.17
C LEU A 188 -6.29 13.49 -0.42
N TRP A 189 -6.64 13.67 -1.69
CA TRP A 189 -6.73 14.98 -2.32
C TRP A 189 -7.81 15.85 -1.68
N GLN A 190 -9.03 15.31 -1.48
CA GLN A 190 -10.14 16.02 -0.83
C GLN A 190 -9.83 16.43 0.61
N LEU A 191 -9.03 15.63 1.32
CA LEU A 191 -8.58 15.90 2.69
C LEU A 191 -7.33 16.81 2.75
N GLY A 192 -6.74 17.17 1.61
CA GLY A 192 -5.55 18.03 1.54
C GLY A 192 -4.21 17.34 1.85
N TYR A 193 -4.19 16.00 1.96
CA TYR A 193 -2.95 15.23 2.17
C TYR A 193 -2.17 14.99 0.89
N LEU A 194 -2.85 14.96 -0.27
CA LEU A 194 -2.21 14.75 -1.57
C LEU A 194 -1.96 16.07 -2.28
N LYS A 195 -0.71 16.28 -2.67
CA LYS A 195 -0.26 17.37 -3.54
C LYS A 195 -0.05 16.85 -4.95
N THR A 196 -0.50 17.62 -5.93
CA THR A 196 -0.28 17.34 -7.35
C THR A 196 0.84 18.24 -7.87
N GLY A 197 1.59 17.78 -8.85
CA GLY A 197 2.75 18.53 -9.34
C GLY A 197 3.62 17.73 -10.28
N GLY A 198 4.89 18.11 -10.34
CA GLY A 198 5.90 17.39 -11.12
C GLY A 198 7.31 17.75 -10.68
N LYS A 199 8.28 17.05 -11.26
CA LYS A 199 9.69 17.28 -11.00
C LYS A 199 10.13 18.68 -11.46
N ALA A 200 10.81 19.41 -10.59
CA ALA A 200 11.54 20.62 -10.92
C ALA A 200 12.93 20.58 -10.26
N GLY A 201 13.96 20.32 -11.05
CA GLY A 201 15.31 20.12 -10.53
C GLY A 201 15.39 18.86 -9.65
N GLU A 202 15.91 19.03 -8.42
CA GLU A 202 15.99 17.97 -7.40
C GLU A 202 14.73 17.87 -6.52
N GLY A 203 13.71 18.71 -6.77
CA GLY A 203 12.51 18.78 -5.93
C GLY A 203 11.19 18.61 -6.68
N PHE A 204 10.11 18.61 -5.90
CA PHE A 204 8.73 18.54 -6.39
C PHE A 204 8.11 19.95 -6.40
N THR A 205 7.59 20.39 -7.54
CA THR A 205 6.82 21.65 -7.64
C THR A 205 5.34 21.36 -7.64
N GLU A 206 4.64 21.86 -6.62
CA GLU A 206 3.18 21.75 -6.51
C GLU A 206 2.50 22.56 -7.63
N MET A 207 1.51 21.95 -8.26
CA MET A 207 0.63 22.56 -9.25
C MET A 207 -0.79 22.54 -8.72
N ASN A 208 -1.48 23.66 -8.85
CA ASN A 208 -2.91 23.74 -8.53
C ASN A 208 -3.71 22.98 -9.58
N LEU A 209 -4.21 21.81 -9.20
CA LEU A 209 -5.11 21.01 -10.02
C LEU A 209 -6.54 21.10 -9.47
N GLU A 210 -7.48 21.52 -10.31
CA GLU A 210 -8.90 21.46 -9.96
C GLU A 210 -9.40 20.01 -9.89
N GLU A 211 -10.34 19.72 -8.98
CA GLU A 211 -10.87 18.36 -8.74
C GLU A 211 -11.28 17.62 -10.02
N ARG A 212 -11.97 18.34 -10.93
CA ARG A 212 -12.47 17.77 -12.18
C ARG A 212 -11.37 17.14 -13.02
N PHE A 213 -10.16 17.69 -12.98
CA PHE A 213 -9.04 17.14 -13.73
C PHE A 213 -8.49 15.89 -13.06
N LEU A 214 -8.43 15.84 -11.72
CA LEU A 214 -8.05 14.61 -11.01
C LEU A 214 -9.00 13.46 -11.36
N ASP A 215 -10.30 13.72 -11.41
CA ASP A 215 -11.29 12.74 -11.84
C ASP A 215 -11.07 12.26 -13.27
N LEU A 216 -10.67 13.15 -14.19
CA LEU A 216 -10.31 12.79 -15.56
C LEU A 216 -9.04 11.93 -15.61
N TYR A 217 -8.00 12.27 -14.83
CA TYR A 217 -6.78 11.45 -14.74
C TYR A 217 -7.09 10.05 -14.20
N ILE A 218 -7.88 9.94 -13.13
CA ILE A 218 -8.32 8.64 -12.60
C ILE A 218 -9.16 7.89 -13.65
N GLN A 219 -10.08 8.57 -14.32
CA GLN A 219 -10.92 7.96 -15.37
C GLN A 219 -10.13 7.57 -16.62
N GLY A 220 -9.00 8.20 -16.92
CA GLY A 220 -8.11 7.84 -18.03
C GLY A 220 -7.10 6.74 -17.66
N ALA A 221 -6.68 6.67 -16.39
CA ALA A 221 -5.74 5.68 -15.89
C ALA A 221 -6.41 4.31 -15.68
N VAL A 222 -7.64 4.30 -15.17
CA VAL A 222 -8.42 3.09 -14.89
C VAL A 222 -8.62 2.22 -16.15
N PRO A 223 -8.93 2.77 -17.34
CA PRO A 223 -9.23 1.95 -18.50
C PRO A 223 -8.04 1.24 -19.14
N ASP A 224 -6.88 1.83 -19.06
CA ASP A 224 -5.67 1.29 -19.69
C ASP A 224 -4.76 0.59 -18.67
N LEU A 225 -5.19 0.52 -17.40
CA LEU A 225 -4.38 0.03 -16.28
C LEU A 225 -3.02 0.73 -16.21
N LYS A 226 -3.02 2.03 -16.50
CA LYS A 226 -1.82 2.87 -16.51
C LYS A 226 -1.68 3.59 -15.16
N PRO A 227 -0.46 3.94 -14.75
CA PRO A 227 -0.26 4.90 -13.67
C PRO A 227 -1.01 6.20 -13.94
N LEU A 228 -1.32 6.93 -12.87
CA LEU A 228 -1.77 8.31 -12.98
C LEU A 228 -0.69 9.13 -13.67
N ASN A 229 -1.01 9.69 -14.84
CA ASN A 229 -0.09 10.53 -15.59
C ASN A 229 -0.04 11.95 -15.01
N ILE A 230 0.21 12.05 -13.71
CA ILE A 230 0.37 13.27 -12.94
C ILE A 230 1.28 13.00 -11.76
N GLY A 231 2.19 13.92 -11.46
CA GLY A 231 3.02 13.79 -10.29
C GLY A 231 2.19 13.98 -9.01
N ILE A 232 2.40 13.08 -8.05
CA ILE A 232 1.74 13.12 -6.75
C ILE A 232 2.76 13.05 -5.63
N ARG A 233 2.51 13.82 -4.57
CA ARG A 233 3.26 13.78 -3.32
C ARG A 233 2.30 13.65 -2.16
N VAL A 234 2.56 12.66 -1.30
CA VAL A 234 1.84 12.47 -0.03
C VAL A 234 2.87 12.31 1.06
N GLU A 235 2.68 13.01 2.18
CA GLU A 235 3.61 13.00 3.30
C GLU A 235 2.86 12.83 4.61
N THR A 236 3.40 11.97 5.47
CA THR A 236 2.99 11.73 6.85
C THR A 236 4.19 11.93 7.76
N PRO A 237 4.06 11.88 9.09
CA PRO A 237 5.22 12.04 9.97
C PRO A 237 6.30 10.96 9.74
N LEU A 238 5.94 9.73 9.35
CA LEU A 238 6.93 8.65 9.13
C LEU A 238 7.29 8.43 7.66
N TYR A 239 6.42 8.73 6.70
CA TYR A 239 6.68 8.39 5.29
C TYR A 239 6.44 9.55 4.33
N ILE A 240 7.17 9.52 3.22
CA ILE A 240 6.92 10.32 2.02
C ILE A 240 6.75 9.37 0.85
N TYR A 241 5.73 9.61 0.03
CA TYR A 241 5.61 9.01 -1.30
C TYR A 241 5.63 10.12 -2.35
N MET A 242 6.47 9.96 -3.37
CA MET A 242 6.57 10.85 -4.52
C MET A 242 6.54 10.04 -5.81
N HIS A 243 5.67 10.43 -6.73
CA HIS A 243 5.68 9.96 -8.11
C HIS A 243 5.76 11.18 -9.00
N GLU A 244 6.65 11.16 -9.99
CA GLU A 244 6.98 12.30 -10.87
C GLU A 244 6.78 11.94 -12.34
#